data_AF-A0A947CV38-F1
#
_entry.id   AF-A0A947CV38-F1
#
_cell.length_a   1.000
_cell.length_b   1.000
_cell.length_c   1.000
_cell.angle_alpha   90.00
_cell.angle_beta   90.00
_cell.angle_gamma   90.00
#
_symmetry.space_group_name_H-M   'P 1'
#
loop_
_entity.id
_entity.type
_entity.pdbx_description
1 polymer ?
#
loop_
_entity_poly.entity_id
_entity_poly.type
_entity_poly.pdbx_seq_one_letter_code
_entity_poly.pdbx_strand_id
1 'polypeptide(L)'
;MNSDPAPASTALIPGPRLRGLVVIVMTLAGCIDSAQVATSSTAAVLERAAPAMNMEPDYKLAAQAIPAHLKLIEGFHLAEPDDERLIALLAEGFCQYAAGFIEDEVERAAVAGDLRARLDQEARAKSSFLRCTEYALLLLPKGYRQTWAGPFPAFARQVVAAKRRHRDALMWLGIGLAGAIEHGKRDFELLTHLPKAQALLERVVELDDAGNGGDPMMRALPHLTLGRLHTARAAVMGGDPPRGRAHLERALKITGSRLLLAKVYMAKGFARITGNRPLFRAMLVDVLRSNPAIWPEQRLVNEIAMRRARRYLILEDEWF
;
A
#
# COMPACT_ATOMS: atom_id res chain seq x y z
N MET A 1 65.10 86.80 -17.87
CA MET A 1 64.71 85.60 -17.10
C MET A 1 63.37 85.11 -17.64
N ASN A 2 63.37 83.86 -18.11
CA ASN A 2 62.26 82.91 -18.25
C ASN A 2 60.86 83.38 -18.74
N SER A 3 60.57 82.99 -20.00
CA SER A 3 59.41 82.19 -20.45
C SER A 3 57.95 82.70 -20.30
N ASP A 4 57.35 82.94 -21.47
CA ASP A 4 55.98 82.55 -21.90
C ASP A 4 55.45 81.19 -21.36
N PRO A 5 54.14 80.84 -21.52
CA PRO A 5 52.95 81.68 -21.80
C PRO A 5 51.70 81.29 -20.95
N ALA A 6 50.54 81.87 -21.25
CA ALA A 6 49.21 81.32 -20.94
C ALA A 6 48.97 79.98 -21.72
N PRO A 7 48.00 79.10 -21.40
CA PRO A 7 46.55 79.37 -21.42
C PRO A 7 45.81 78.66 -20.23
N ALA A 8 44.50 78.33 -20.18
CA ALA A 8 43.39 78.39 -21.12
C ALA A 8 42.02 78.54 -20.40
N SER A 9 40.94 78.76 -21.16
CA SER A 9 39.54 78.61 -20.73
C SER A 9 39.00 77.23 -21.15
N THR A 10 38.43 76.45 -20.23
CA THR A 10 37.72 75.20 -20.53
C THR A 10 36.20 75.37 -20.49
N ALA A 11 35.56 75.14 -21.63
CA ALA A 11 34.10 75.25 -21.77
C ALA A 11 33.36 74.03 -21.19
N LEU A 12 32.18 74.26 -20.61
CA LEU A 12 31.24 73.19 -20.24
C LEU A 12 30.61 72.59 -21.52
N ILE A 13 30.71 71.27 -21.67
CA ILE A 13 29.93 70.49 -22.64
C ILE A 13 28.98 69.58 -21.85
N PRO A 14 27.66 69.58 -22.13
CA PRO A 14 26.71 68.72 -21.42
C PRO A 14 26.84 67.25 -21.88
N GLY A 15 27.00 66.35 -20.91
CA GLY A 15 27.10 64.91 -21.16
C GLY A 15 25.79 64.27 -21.68
N PRO A 16 25.87 63.14 -22.40
CA PRO A 16 24.70 62.51 -23.01
C PRO A 16 23.77 61.87 -21.97
N ARG A 17 22.46 62.10 -22.14
CA ARG A 17 21.42 61.44 -21.34
C ARG A 17 21.33 59.97 -21.72
N LEU A 18 22.01 59.11 -20.96
CA LEU A 18 21.90 57.66 -21.08
C LEU A 18 20.50 57.20 -20.62
N ARG A 19 19.52 57.22 -21.54
CA ARG A 19 18.22 56.57 -21.35
C ARG A 19 18.44 55.05 -21.39
N GLY A 20 18.71 54.47 -20.21
CA GLY A 20 18.84 53.02 -20.05
C GLY A 20 17.56 52.32 -20.50
N LEU A 21 17.64 51.62 -21.62
CA LEU A 21 16.57 50.77 -22.13
C LEU A 21 16.48 49.52 -21.25
N VAL A 22 15.62 49.55 -20.23
CA VAL A 22 15.31 48.37 -19.42
C VAL A 22 14.47 47.42 -20.26
N VAL A 23 15.13 46.57 -21.04
CA VAL A 23 14.48 45.46 -21.74
C VAL A 23 14.14 44.39 -20.70
N ILE A 24 12.90 44.44 -20.21
CA ILE A 24 12.34 43.38 -19.37
C ILE A 24 12.08 42.16 -20.27
N VAL A 25 13.05 41.24 -20.34
CA VAL A 25 12.90 39.96 -21.03
C VAL A 25 12.07 38.99 -20.17
N MET A 26 10.75 39.24 -20.10
CA MET A 26 9.76 38.34 -19.49
C MET A 26 9.07 37.45 -20.55
N THR A 27 9.85 36.73 -21.36
CA THR A 27 9.31 35.96 -22.51
C THR A 27 9.81 34.52 -22.62
N LEU A 28 10.03 33.84 -21.48
CA LEU A 28 10.37 32.40 -21.45
C LEU A 28 9.59 31.56 -20.41
N ALA A 29 8.58 32.14 -19.73
CA ALA A 29 7.71 31.38 -18.81
C ALA A 29 6.55 30.64 -19.51
N GLY A 30 6.40 30.78 -20.83
CA GLY A 30 5.33 30.14 -21.61
C GLY A 30 5.77 28.82 -22.23
N CYS A 31 5.68 27.74 -21.46
CA CYS A 31 5.57 26.33 -21.91
C CYS A 31 5.64 25.30 -20.75
N ILE A 32 5.81 25.74 -19.51
CA ILE A 32 5.56 24.88 -18.35
C ILE A 32 4.08 25.05 -17.99
N ASP A 33 3.29 23.99 -18.11
CA ASP A 33 1.89 24.03 -17.68
C ASP A 33 1.84 24.25 -16.17
N SER A 34 1.38 25.43 -15.76
CA SER A 34 1.27 25.81 -14.35
C SER A 34 0.35 24.88 -13.56
N ALA A 35 -0.63 24.23 -14.23
CA ALA A 35 -1.44 23.20 -13.61
C ALA A 35 -0.59 21.98 -13.23
N GLN A 36 0.24 21.48 -14.16
CA GLN A 36 1.09 20.31 -13.97
C GLN A 36 2.14 20.49 -12.84
N VAL A 37 2.66 21.70 -12.67
CA VAL A 37 3.56 22.01 -11.55
C VAL A 37 2.79 22.00 -10.22
N ALA A 38 1.59 22.58 -10.18
CA ALA A 38 0.76 22.62 -8.99
C ALA A 38 0.28 21.21 -8.56
N THR A 39 -0.19 20.39 -9.50
CA THR A 39 -0.62 19.00 -9.27
C THR A 39 0.54 18.10 -8.83
N SER A 40 1.69 18.15 -9.50
CA SER A 40 2.90 17.39 -9.10
C SER A 40 3.41 17.79 -7.71
N SER A 41 3.30 19.06 -7.34
CA SER A 41 3.59 19.51 -5.97
C SER A 41 2.58 18.96 -4.95
N THR A 42 1.32 18.82 -5.36
CA THR A 42 0.24 18.25 -4.54
C THR A 42 0.42 16.74 -4.31
N ALA A 43 0.82 15.99 -5.34
CA ALA A 43 1.18 14.58 -5.22
C ALA A 43 2.31 14.37 -4.20
N ALA A 44 3.35 15.21 -4.22
CA ALA A 44 4.44 15.18 -3.23
C ALA A 44 3.99 15.55 -1.80
N VAL A 45 2.90 16.32 -1.63
CA VAL A 45 2.31 16.60 -0.31
C VAL A 45 1.49 15.41 0.17
N LEU A 46 0.65 14.82 -0.69
CA LEU A 46 -0.16 13.64 -0.37
C LEU A 46 0.70 12.44 0.03
N GLU A 47 1.78 12.18 -0.71
CA GLU A 47 2.75 11.12 -0.40
C GLU A 47 3.36 11.28 1.00
N ARG A 48 3.83 12.49 1.34
CA ARG A 48 4.39 12.80 2.66
C ARG A 48 3.34 12.81 3.79
N ALA A 49 2.08 13.06 3.48
CA ALA A 49 0.98 13.06 4.44
C ALA A 49 0.37 11.66 4.68
N ALA A 50 0.54 10.73 3.73
CA ALA A 50 -0.06 9.39 3.79
C ALA A 50 0.18 8.61 5.10
N PRO A 51 1.37 8.65 5.75
CA PRO A 51 1.60 7.97 7.03
C PRO A 51 0.66 8.41 8.16
N ALA A 52 0.08 9.63 8.11
CA ALA A 52 -0.83 10.12 9.15
C ALA A 52 -2.05 9.21 9.34
N MET A 53 -2.55 8.59 8.28
CA MET A 53 -3.66 7.63 8.37
C MET A 53 -3.24 6.35 9.11
N ASN A 54 -2.02 5.85 8.88
CA ASN A 54 -1.51 4.65 9.55
C ASN A 54 -1.28 4.88 11.06
N MET A 55 -1.13 6.13 11.48
CA MET A 55 -0.99 6.55 12.89
C MET A 55 -2.34 6.71 13.61
N GLU A 56 -3.46 6.69 12.90
CA GLU A 56 -4.79 7.02 13.44
C GLU A 56 -5.23 6.02 14.55
N PRO A 57 -5.48 6.49 15.79
CA PRO A 57 -5.99 5.65 16.88
C PRO A 57 -7.46 5.24 16.74
N ASP A 58 -8.32 6.10 16.20
CA ASP A 58 -9.75 5.83 16.09
C ASP A 58 -10.08 5.13 14.76
N TYR A 59 -10.26 3.81 14.86
CA TYR A 59 -10.75 2.97 13.77
C TYR A 59 -11.98 3.55 13.06
N LYS A 60 -12.93 4.16 13.80
CA LYS A 60 -14.16 4.71 13.21
C LYS A 60 -13.86 5.98 12.41
N LEU A 61 -12.98 6.85 12.91
CA LEU A 61 -12.53 8.04 12.19
C LEU A 61 -11.82 7.63 10.89
N ALA A 62 -10.86 6.70 10.96
CA ALA A 62 -10.17 6.15 9.78
C ALA A 62 -11.16 5.53 8.77
N ALA A 63 -12.10 4.70 9.24
CA ALA A 63 -13.12 4.05 8.39
C ALA A 63 -13.99 5.04 7.62
N GLN A 64 -14.26 6.22 8.21
CA GLN A 64 -15.06 7.29 7.62
C GLN A 64 -14.23 8.21 6.72
N ALA A 65 -12.96 8.46 7.04
CA ALA A 65 -12.08 9.35 6.28
C ALA A 65 -11.50 8.72 5.01
N ILE A 66 -11.04 7.45 5.08
CA ILE A 66 -10.32 6.79 3.99
C ILE A 66 -11.08 6.79 2.65
N PRO A 67 -12.40 6.47 2.57
CA PRO A 67 -13.11 6.43 1.29
C PRO A 67 -13.11 7.79 0.55
N ALA A 68 -13.25 8.89 1.29
CA ALA A 68 -13.21 10.23 0.73
C ALA A 68 -11.77 10.61 0.31
N HIS A 69 -10.77 10.24 1.12
CA HIS A 69 -9.36 10.47 0.78
C HIS A 69 -8.93 9.72 -0.49
N LEU A 70 -9.35 8.46 -0.66
CA LEU A 70 -9.11 7.70 -1.90
C LEU A 70 -9.77 8.37 -3.11
N LYS A 71 -11.00 8.90 -2.97
CA LYS A 71 -11.65 9.68 -4.04
C LYS A 71 -10.97 11.00 -4.36
N LEU A 72 -10.37 11.66 -3.37
CA LEU A 72 -9.55 12.85 -3.61
C LEU A 72 -8.29 12.51 -4.41
N ILE A 73 -7.56 11.45 -4.04
CA ILE A 73 -6.36 11.01 -4.77
C ILE A 73 -6.71 10.56 -6.20
N GLU A 74 -7.84 9.87 -6.40
CA GLU A 74 -8.33 9.55 -7.75
C GLU A 74 -8.64 10.81 -8.58
N GLY A 75 -9.21 11.85 -7.97
CA GLY A 75 -9.43 13.14 -8.65
C GLY A 75 -8.13 13.78 -9.13
N PHE A 76 -7.07 13.72 -8.32
CA PHE A 76 -5.74 14.17 -8.74
C PHE A 76 -5.11 13.27 -9.81
N HIS A 77 -5.30 11.95 -9.73
CA HIS A 77 -4.80 11.01 -10.74
C HIS A 77 -5.52 11.16 -12.09
N LEU A 78 -6.78 11.60 -12.11
CA LEU A 78 -7.45 11.98 -13.36
C LEU A 78 -6.85 13.25 -13.99
N ALA A 79 -6.26 14.15 -13.20
CA ALA A 79 -5.54 15.32 -13.69
C ALA A 79 -4.09 14.99 -14.09
N GLU A 80 -3.41 14.10 -13.35
CA GLU A 80 -2.05 13.60 -13.65
C GLU A 80 -2.03 12.06 -13.76
N PRO A 81 -2.41 11.49 -14.92
CA PRO A 81 -2.52 10.04 -15.09
C PRO A 81 -1.21 9.26 -14.98
N ASP A 82 -0.07 9.92 -15.20
CA ASP A 82 1.25 9.28 -15.22
C ASP A 82 2.07 9.52 -13.92
N ASP A 83 1.52 10.17 -12.89
CA ASP A 83 2.22 10.39 -11.62
C ASP A 83 2.26 9.10 -10.78
N GLU A 84 3.41 8.41 -10.81
CA GLU A 84 3.64 7.15 -10.09
C GLU A 84 3.34 7.24 -8.58
N ARG A 85 3.45 8.42 -7.94
CA ARG A 85 3.14 8.59 -6.51
C ARG A 85 1.65 8.49 -6.25
N LEU A 86 0.82 9.13 -7.08
CA LEU A 86 -0.64 9.04 -6.98
C LEU A 86 -1.10 7.60 -7.24
N ILE A 87 -0.52 6.93 -8.24
CA ILE A 87 -0.82 5.54 -8.55
C ILE A 87 -0.42 4.61 -7.37
N ALA A 88 0.74 4.82 -6.76
CA ALA A 88 1.19 4.05 -5.60
C ALA A 88 0.27 4.23 -4.38
N LEU A 89 -0.12 5.46 -4.07
CA LEU A 89 -1.07 5.78 -2.99
C LEU A 89 -2.44 5.13 -3.23
N LEU A 90 -2.91 5.05 -4.47
CA LEU A 90 -4.16 4.38 -4.81
C LEU A 90 -4.05 2.86 -4.71
N ALA A 91 -2.95 2.27 -5.18
CA ALA A 91 -2.69 0.84 -5.04
C ALA A 91 -2.67 0.41 -3.56
N GLU A 92 -1.79 1.05 -2.76
CA GLU A 92 -1.70 0.83 -1.31
C GLU A 92 -3.04 1.07 -0.62
N GLY A 93 -3.63 2.25 -0.84
CA GLY A 93 -4.82 2.68 -0.16
C GLY A 93 -6.04 1.81 -0.41
N PHE A 94 -6.27 1.32 -1.63
CA PHE A 94 -7.36 0.38 -1.91
C PHE A 94 -7.12 -1.00 -1.29
N CYS A 95 -5.88 -1.49 -1.29
CA CYS A 95 -5.53 -2.77 -0.64
C CYS A 95 -5.72 -2.69 0.88
N GLN A 96 -5.21 -1.64 1.52
CA GLN A 96 -5.33 -1.40 2.96
C GLN A 96 -6.78 -1.15 3.38
N TYR A 97 -7.54 -0.35 2.60
CA TYR A 97 -8.95 -0.08 2.89
C TYR A 97 -9.80 -1.37 2.87
N ALA A 98 -9.60 -2.21 1.85
CA ALA A 98 -10.28 -3.49 1.76
C ALA A 98 -9.90 -4.40 2.95
N ALA A 99 -8.61 -4.61 3.20
CA ALA A 99 -8.09 -5.51 4.23
C ALA A 99 -8.40 -5.06 5.68
N GLY A 100 -8.40 -3.75 5.94
CA GLY A 100 -8.60 -3.20 7.28
C GLY A 100 -10.06 -2.99 7.67
N PHE A 101 -10.91 -2.62 6.69
CA PHE A 101 -12.27 -2.12 6.96
C PHE A 101 -13.35 -2.99 6.32
N ILE A 102 -13.30 -3.23 5.01
CA ILE A 102 -14.34 -4.03 4.36
C ILE A 102 -14.31 -5.48 4.86
N GLU A 103 -13.11 -6.06 5.02
CA GLU A 103 -12.96 -7.38 5.64
C GLU A 103 -13.49 -7.45 7.08
N ASP A 104 -13.38 -6.36 7.86
CA ASP A 104 -13.96 -6.34 9.21
C ASP A 104 -15.49 -6.44 9.16
N GLU A 105 -16.13 -5.75 8.20
CA GLU A 105 -17.58 -5.83 7.98
C GLU A 105 -18.03 -7.18 7.39
N VAL A 106 -17.25 -7.81 6.49
CA VAL A 106 -17.49 -9.20 6.05
C VAL A 106 -17.53 -10.14 7.25
N GLU A 107 -16.56 -10.03 8.15
CA GLU A 107 -16.49 -10.85 9.36
C GLU A 107 -17.61 -10.53 10.36
N ARG A 108 -18.02 -9.26 10.50
CA ARG A 108 -19.15 -8.89 11.36
C ARG A 108 -20.46 -9.49 10.87
N ALA A 109 -20.73 -9.39 9.56
CA ALA A 109 -21.92 -9.97 8.95
C ALA A 109 -21.92 -11.51 9.06
N ALA A 110 -20.76 -12.15 8.86
CA ALA A 110 -20.61 -13.59 9.05
C ALA A 110 -20.93 -14.03 10.49
N VAL A 111 -20.43 -13.32 11.51
CA VAL A 111 -20.69 -13.60 12.93
C VAL A 111 -22.14 -13.31 13.32
N ALA A 112 -22.79 -12.34 12.69
CA ALA A 112 -24.21 -12.06 12.88
C ALA A 112 -25.15 -13.06 12.17
N GLY A 113 -24.61 -14.01 11.39
CA GLY A 113 -25.39 -14.92 10.55
C GLY A 113 -26.06 -14.23 9.34
N ASP A 114 -25.78 -12.95 9.08
CA ASP A 114 -26.36 -12.20 7.96
C ASP A 114 -25.64 -12.56 6.66
N LEU A 115 -26.19 -13.58 5.99
CA LEU A 115 -25.73 -14.06 4.70
C LEU A 115 -25.76 -12.96 3.63
N ARG A 116 -26.77 -12.08 3.64
CA ARG A 116 -26.92 -11.04 2.61
C ARG A 116 -25.86 -9.97 2.78
N ALA A 117 -25.75 -9.39 3.98
CA ALA A 117 -24.73 -8.39 4.26
C ALA A 117 -23.31 -8.94 4.05
N ARG A 118 -23.07 -10.22 4.39
CA ARG A 118 -21.78 -10.88 4.13
C ARG A 118 -21.46 -10.93 2.63
N LEU A 119 -22.42 -11.34 1.79
CA LEU A 119 -22.23 -11.40 0.33
C LEU A 119 -22.02 -10.01 -0.28
N ASP A 120 -22.77 -9.01 0.17
CA ASP A 120 -22.65 -7.62 -0.29
C ASP A 120 -21.26 -7.04 0.06
N GLN A 121 -20.75 -7.29 1.28
CA GLN A 121 -19.40 -6.87 1.66
C GLN A 121 -18.30 -7.71 0.99
N GLU A 122 -18.51 -9.00 0.71
CA GLU A 122 -17.56 -9.82 -0.08
C GLU A 122 -17.40 -9.26 -1.50
N ALA A 123 -18.51 -8.92 -2.17
CA ALA A 123 -18.47 -8.28 -3.49
C ALA A 123 -17.73 -6.92 -3.46
N ARG A 124 -17.97 -6.12 -2.41
CA ARG A 124 -17.31 -4.82 -2.19
C ARG A 124 -15.81 -4.96 -1.89
N ALA A 125 -15.41 -5.97 -1.11
CA ALA A 125 -14.02 -6.28 -0.82
C ALA A 125 -13.31 -6.74 -2.09
N LYS A 126 -13.90 -7.69 -2.85
CA LYS A 126 -13.40 -8.14 -4.16
C LYS A 126 -13.16 -6.96 -5.10
N SER A 127 -14.16 -6.09 -5.28
CA SER A 127 -14.05 -4.90 -6.14
C SER A 127 -12.93 -3.96 -5.69
N SER A 128 -12.80 -3.71 -4.38
CA SER A 128 -11.76 -2.81 -3.85
C SER A 128 -10.35 -3.39 -4.02
N PHE A 129 -10.18 -4.69 -3.80
CA PHE A 129 -8.92 -5.39 -4.06
C PHE A 129 -8.55 -5.46 -5.56
N LEU A 130 -9.52 -5.61 -6.45
CA LEU A 130 -9.28 -5.53 -7.91
C LEU A 130 -8.78 -4.14 -8.31
N ARG A 131 -9.29 -3.07 -7.70
CA ARG A 131 -8.80 -1.70 -7.95
C ARG A 131 -7.37 -1.50 -7.45
N CYS A 132 -7.00 -2.07 -6.31
CA CYS A 132 -5.59 -2.15 -5.89
C CYS A 132 -4.72 -2.84 -6.96
N THR A 133 -5.17 -3.99 -7.48
CA THR A 133 -4.52 -4.70 -8.58
C THR A 133 -4.39 -3.87 -9.86
N GLU A 134 -5.43 -3.10 -10.23
CA GLU A 134 -5.42 -2.22 -11.41
C GLU A 134 -4.37 -1.12 -11.31
N TYR A 135 -4.32 -0.38 -10.19
CA TYR A 135 -3.29 0.65 -9.97
C TYR A 135 -1.89 0.05 -9.85
N ALA A 136 -1.73 -1.06 -9.12
CA ALA A 136 -0.43 -1.73 -9.01
C ALA A 136 0.11 -2.22 -10.36
N LEU A 137 -0.76 -2.60 -11.30
CA LEU A 137 -0.40 -2.95 -12.68
C LEU A 137 0.07 -1.76 -13.53
N LEU A 138 -0.29 -0.52 -13.19
CA LEU A 138 0.18 0.68 -13.91
C LEU A 138 1.66 0.98 -13.58
N LEU A 139 2.12 0.67 -12.36
CA LEU A 139 3.51 0.81 -11.91
C LEU A 139 4.45 -0.30 -12.44
N LEU A 140 3.95 -1.21 -13.28
CA LEU A 140 4.70 -2.35 -13.80
C LEU A 140 4.91 -2.26 -15.31
N PRO A 141 6.02 -2.81 -15.84
CA PRO A 141 6.24 -2.86 -17.29
C PRO A 141 5.07 -3.50 -18.04
N LYS A 142 4.73 -2.96 -19.21
CA LYS A 142 3.56 -3.38 -20.04
C LYS A 142 3.45 -4.90 -20.26
N GLY A 143 4.57 -5.64 -20.21
CA GLY A 143 4.63 -7.11 -20.25
C GLY A 143 3.79 -7.82 -19.17
N TYR A 144 3.58 -7.21 -18.00
CA TYR A 144 2.71 -7.75 -16.95
C TYR A 144 1.24 -7.77 -17.40
N ARG A 145 0.75 -6.66 -17.99
CA ARG A 145 -0.60 -6.59 -18.56
C ARG A 145 -0.75 -7.52 -19.77
N GLN A 146 0.24 -7.56 -20.66
CA GLN A 146 0.24 -8.45 -21.84
C GLN A 146 0.19 -9.94 -21.49
N THR A 147 0.81 -10.34 -20.37
CA THR A 147 0.80 -11.74 -19.90
C THR A 147 -0.31 -12.04 -18.89
N TRP A 148 -1.14 -11.05 -18.51
CA TRP A 148 -2.14 -11.18 -17.46
C TRP A 148 -3.22 -12.22 -17.76
N ALA A 149 -3.80 -12.18 -18.97
CA ALA A 149 -4.75 -13.18 -19.47
C ALA A 149 -4.06 -14.41 -20.10
N GLY A 150 -2.72 -14.42 -20.15
CA GLY A 150 -1.94 -15.49 -20.77
C GLY A 150 -1.63 -16.67 -19.85
N PRO A 151 -1.00 -17.74 -20.39
CA PRO A 151 -0.57 -18.90 -19.62
C PRO A 151 0.37 -18.51 -18.47
N PHE A 152 0.19 -19.12 -17.30
CA PHE A 152 0.98 -18.83 -16.10
C PHE A 152 2.51 -18.81 -16.33
N PRO A 153 3.14 -19.74 -17.11
CA PRO A 153 4.58 -19.69 -17.37
C PRO A 153 5.08 -18.41 -18.05
N ALA A 154 4.23 -17.73 -18.83
CA ALA A 154 4.60 -16.45 -19.46
C ALA A 154 4.63 -15.31 -18.44
N PHE A 155 3.64 -15.28 -17.54
CA PHE A 155 3.58 -14.33 -16.43
C PHE A 155 4.71 -14.57 -15.41
N ALA A 156 4.96 -15.83 -15.02
CA ALA A 156 6.02 -16.20 -14.09
C ALA A 156 7.41 -15.73 -14.54
N ARG A 157 7.71 -15.76 -15.85
CA ARG A 157 8.97 -15.20 -16.40
C ARG A 157 9.10 -13.69 -16.16
N GLN A 158 8.00 -12.92 -16.27
CA GLN A 158 8.02 -11.48 -15.97
C GLN A 158 8.32 -11.22 -14.49
N VAL A 159 7.71 -12.03 -13.60
CA VAL A 159 7.89 -11.96 -12.15
C VAL A 159 9.34 -12.28 -11.77
N VAL A 160 9.90 -13.39 -12.24
CA VAL A 160 11.31 -13.76 -11.97
C VAL A 160 12.28 -12.69 -12.48
N ALA A 161 12.03 -12.11 -13.65
CA ALA A 161 12.84 -11.01 -14.20
C ALA A 161 12.70 -9.67 -13.46
N ALA A 162 11.82 -9.56 -12.45
CA ALA A 162 11.61 -8.32 -11.73
C ALA A 162 12.85 -7.87 -10.95
N LYS A 163 13.18 -6.59 -11.11
CA LYS A 163 14.21 -5.87 -10.36
C LYS A 163 13.62 -5.20 -9.10
N ARG A 164 14.46 -4.97 -8.09
CA ARG A 164 14.11 -4.34 -6.79
C ARG A 164 13.23 -3.09 -6.88
N ARG A 165 13.39 -2.24 -7.91
CA ARG A 165 12.56 -1.03 -8.10
C ARG A 165 11.06 -1.30 -8.28
N HIS A 166 10.66 -2.51 -8.71
CA HIS A 166 9.25 -2.87 -8.89
C HIS A 166 8.66 -3.54 -7.65
N ARG A 167 9.43 -3.70 -6.57
CA ARG A 167 9.12 -4.54 -5.40
C ARG A 167 7.77 -4.17 -4.77
N ASP A 168 7.49 -2.89 -4.58
CA ASP A 168 6.25 -2.45 -3.94
C ASP A 168 5.02 -2.61 -4.86
N ALA A 169 5.19 -2.36 -6.16
CA ALA A 169 4.15 -2.62 -7.16
C ALA A 169 3.81 -4.11 -7.26
N LEU A 170 4.81 -5.01 -7.22
CA LEU A 170 4.57 -6.46 -7.15
C LEU A 170 3.89 -6.86 -5.85
N MET A 171 4.27 -6.26 -4.72
CA MET A 171 3.66 -6.53 -3.42
C MET A 171 2.18 -6.15 -3.43
N TRP A 172 1.84 -4.92 -3.80
CA TRP A 172 0.45 -4.48 -3.87
C TRP A 172 -0.37 -5.25 -4.90
N LEU A 173 0.22 -5.60 -6.06
CA LEU A 173 -0.42 -6.48 -7.03
C LEU A 173 -0.73 -7.87 -6.46
N GLY A 174 0.23 -8.46 -5.74
CA GLY A 174 0.08 -9.77 -5.09
C GLY A 174 -0.94 -9.76 -3.95
N ILE A 175 -0.93 -8.71 -3.11
CA ILE A 175 -1.90 -8.51 -2.02
C ILE A 175 -3.30 -8.29 -2.58
N GLY A 176 -3.44 -7.41 -3.58
CA GLY A 176 -4.71 -7.14 -4.26
C GLY A 176 -5.29 -8.40 -4.87
N LEU A 177 -4.48 -9.16 -5.62
CA LEU A 177 -4.94 -10.39 -6.25
C LEU A 177 -5.31 -11.46 -5.21
N ALA A 178 -4.51 -11.64 -4.15
CA ALA A 178 -4.81 -12.57 -3.07
C ALA A 178 -6.11 -12.20 -2.32
N GLY A 179 -6.33 -10.92 -2.04
CA GLY A 179 -7.56 -10.41 -1.43
C GLY A 179 -8.78 -10.55 -2.33
N ALA A 180 -8.66 -10.22 -3.62
CA ALA A 180 -9.73 -10.40 -4.59
C ALA A 180 -10.15 -11.87 -4.70
N ILE A 181 -9.19 -12.80 -4.71
CA ILE A 181 -9.43 -14.26 -4.68
C ILE A 181 -10.14 -14.68 -3.38
N GLU A 182 -9.73 -14.16 -2.23
CA GLU A 182 -10.27 -14.54 -0.92
C GLU A 182 -11.75 -14.14 -0.74
N HIS A 183 -12.15 -12.99 -1.29
CA HIS A 183 -13.56 -12.53 -1.29
C HIS A 183 -14.34 -12.92 -2.55
N GLY A 184 -13.63 -13.41 -3.57
CA GLY A 184 -14.15 -13.90 -4.83
C GLY A 184 -14.26 -15.41 -4.93
N LYS A 185 -14.31 -16.18 -3.83
CA LYS A 185 -14.29 -17.67 -3.82
C LYS A 185 -15.33 -18.39 -4.68
N ARG A 186 -16.37 -17.69 -5.16
CA ARG A 186 -17.42 -18.22 -6.06
C ARG A 186 -17.15 -17.92 -7.55
N ASP A 187 -16.07 -17.19 -7.82
CA ASP A 187 -15.57 -16.85 -9.15
C ASP A 187 -14.41 -17.80 -9.50
N PHE A 188 -14.74 -18.84 -10.28
CA PHE A 188 -13.77 -19.86 -10.68
C PHE A 188 -12.68 -19.32 -11.60
N GLU A 189 -12.95 -18.29 -12.39
CA GLU A 189 -11.94 -17.63 -13.24
C GLU A 189 -10.88 -16.98 -12.35
N LEU A 190 -11.31 -16.21 -11.35
CA LEU A 190 -10.41 -15.55 -10.41
C LEU A 190 -9.58 -16.55 -9.58
N LEU A 191 -10.14 -17.71 -9.22
CA LEU A 191 -9.38 -18.79 -8.56
C LEU A 191 -8.18 -19.27 -9.42
N THR A 192 -8.25 -19.24 -10.76
CA THR A 192 -7.12 -19.63 -11.63
C THR A 192 -5.92 -18.70 -11.52
N HIS A 193 -6.09 -17.48 -10.99
CA HIS A 193 -5.01 -16.52 -10.76
C HIS A 193 -4.24 -16.76 -9.46
N LEU A 194 -4.61 -17.75 -8.63
CA LEU A 194 -3.91 -18.05 -7.37
C LEU A 194 -2.39 -18.26 -7.51
N PRO A 195 -1.87 -19.01 -8.51
CA PRO A 195 -0.42 -19.15 -8.70
C PRO A 195 0.28 -17.83 -9.05
N LYS A 196 -0.43 -16.89 -9.70
CA LYS A 196 0.09 -15.54 -10.00
C LYS A 196 0.25 -14.74 -8.69
N ALA A 197 -0.74 -14.80 -7.79
CA ALA A 197 -0.65 -14.14 -6.48
C ALA A 197 0.49 -14.70 -5.62
N GLN A 198 0.66 -16.02 -5.59
CA GLN A 198 1.78 -16.67 -4.89
C GLN A 198 3.13 -16.23 -5.45
N ALA A 199 3.35 -16.40 -6.76
CA ALA A 199 4.62 -16.05 -7.41
C ALA A 199 5.02 -14.58 -7.21
N LEU A 200 4.06 -13.65 -7.26
CA LEU A 200 4.30 -12.24 -6.98
C LEU A 200 4.83 -12.01 -5.55
N LEU A 201 4.16 -12.58 -4.55
CA LEU A 201 4.51 -12.39 -3.14
C LEU A 201 5.80 -13.13 -2.77
N GLU A 202 6.02 -14.34 -3.30
CA GLU A 202 7.26 -15.10 -3.16
C GLU A 202 8.45 -14.31 -3.74
N ARG A 203 8.28 -13.71 -4.93
CA ARG A 203 9.31 -12.86 -5.53
C ARG A 203 9.62 -11.61 -4.72
N VAL A 204 8.62 -11.02 -4.06
CA VAL A 204 8.84 -9.89 -3.14
C VAL A 204 9.68 -10.34 -1.94
N VAL A 205 9.41 -11.52 -1.36
CA VAL A 205 10.23 -12.09 -0.28
C VAL A 205 11.68 -12.34 -0.74
N GLU A 206 11.89 -12.89 -1.93
CA GLU A 206 13.25 -13.07 -2.50
C GLU A 206 14.00 -11.73 -2.63
N LEU A 207 13.33 -10.69 -3.11
CA LEU A 207 13.90 -9.34 -3.26
C LEU A 207 14.20 -8.68 -1.90
N ASP A 208 13.38 -8.96 -0.88
CA ASP A 208 13.52 -8.45 0.48
C ASP A 208 14.60 -9.18 1.29
N ASP A 209 14.85 -10.46 1.02
CA ASP A 209 15.92 -11.24 1.67
C ASP A 209 17.29 -11.02 0.98
N ALA A 210 17.30 -10.72 -0.32
CA ALA A 210 18.50 -10.26 -1.03
C ALA A 210 18.87 -8.78 -0.73
N GLY A 211 17.99 -8.03 -0.06
CA GLY A 211 18.15 -6.61 0.25
C GLY A 211 18.74 -6.34 1.64
N ASN A 212 19.76 -5.48 1.71
CA ASN A 212 20.31 -4.97 2.98
C ASN A 212 19.40 -3.90 3.60
N GLY A 213 18.30 -4.33 4.21
CA GLY A 213 17.35 -3.46 4.92
C GLY A 213 16.25 -2.85 4.05
N GLY A 214 15.29 -2.22 4.71
CA GLY A 214 14.06 -1.68 4.16
C GLY A 214 13.03 -1.52 5.28
N ASP A 215 11.90 -0.85 5.00
CA ASP A 215 10.87 -0.64 6.01
C ASP A 215 10.32 -1.97 6.58
N PRO A 216 10.28 -2.16 7.92
CA PRO A 216 9.83 -3.41 8.52
C PRO A 216 8.36 -3.76 8.25
N MET A 217 7.48 -2.78 8.04
CA MET A 217 6.06 -3.03 7.76
C MET A 217 5.93 -3.56 6.32
N MET A 218 6.53 -2.85 5.36
CA MET A 218 6.55 -3.23 3.96
C MET A 218 7.13 -4.64 3.77
N ARG A 219 8.23 -4.98 4.44
CA ARG A 219 8.82 -6.33 4.41
C ARG A 219 7.96 -7.40 5.10
N ALA A 220 7.11 -7.03 6.06
CA ALA A 220 6.22 -7.96 6.76
C ALA A 220 4.91 -8.26 6.00
N LEU A 221 4.40 -7.32 5.21
CA LEU A 221 3.16 -7.48 4.42
C LEU A 221 3.11 -8.70 3.47
N PRO A 222 4.16 -9.05 2.68
CA PRO A 222 4.12 -10.24 1.83
C PRO A 222 4.07 -11.53 2.65
N HIS A 223 4.80 -11.57 3.78
CA HIS A 223 4.73 -12.68 4.74
C HIS A 223 3.36 -12.77 5.43
N LEU A 224 2.75 -11.65 5.81
CA LEU A 224 1.40 -11.61 6.39
C LEU A 224 0.36 -12.19 5.42
N THR A 225 0.52 -11.89 4.13
CA THR A 225 -0.40 -12.30 3.05
C THR A 225 -0.19 -13.75 2.65
N LEU A 226 1.05 -14.20 2.43
CA LEU A 226 1.37 -15.62 2.20
C LEU A 226 0.94 -16.49 3.41
N GLY A 227 1.11 -15.96 4.62
CA GLY A 227 0.65 -16.58 5.86
C GLY A 227 -0.85 -16.89 5.85
N ARG A 228 -1.67 -15.91 5.46
CA ARG A 228 -3.11 -16.11 5.22
C ARG A 228 -3.38 -17.06 4.06
N LEU A 229 -2.69 -16.89 2.93
CA LEU A 229 -2.96 -17.62 1.69
C LEU A 229 -2.80 -19.13 1.88
N HIS A 230 -1.73 -19.55 2.56
CA HIS A 230 -1.45 -20.95 2.87
C HIS A 230 -2.29 -21.51 4.03
N THR A 231 -2.81 -20.68 4.94
CA THR A 231 -3.71 -21.14 6.03
C THR A 231 -5.19 -21.15 5.67
N ALA A 232 -5.64 -20.34 4.71
CA ALA A 232 -7.07 -20.20 4.36
C ALA A 232 -7.67 -21.35 3.53
N ARG A 233 -6.88 -22.37 3.17
CA ARG A 233 -7.26 -23.42 2.20
C ARG A 233 -7.05 -24.83 2.75
N ALA A 234 -7.87 -25.76 2.28
CA ALA A 234 -7.59 -27.19 2.44
C ALA A 234 -6.36 -27.59 1.61
N ALA A 235 -5.66 -28.66 2.01
CA ALA A 235 -4.45 -29.14 1.34
C ALA A 235 -4.66 -29.38 -0.17
N VAL A 236 -5.81 -29.97 -0.55
CA VAL A 236 -6.20 -30.22 -1.94
C VAL A 236 -6.39 -28.97 -2.79
N MET A 237 -6.46 -27.78 -2.17
CA MET A 237 -6.54 -26.47 -2.83
C MET A 237 -5.25 -25.64 -2.66
N GLY A 238 -4.11 -26.28 -2.32
CA GLY A 238 -2.82 -25.61 -2.12
C GLY A 238 -2.65 -24.96 -0.73
N GLY A 239 -3.44 -25.39 0.25
CA GLY A 239 -3.22 -25.04 1.66
C GLY A 239 -2.01 -25.75 2.26
N ASP A 240 -1.20 -25.03 3.02
CA ASP A 240 -0.03 -25.52 3.75
C ASP A 240 0.06 -24.77 5.10
N PRO A 241 -0.67 -25.22 6.13
CA PRO A 241 -0.69 -24.52 7.41
C PRO A 241 0.70 -24.36 8.06
N PRO A 242 1.61 -25.35 8.05
CA PRO A 242 3.00 -25.18 8.50
C PRO A 242 3.74 -24.05 7.78
N ARG A 243 3.69 -23.99 6.44
CA ARG A 243 4.32 -22.91 5.67
C ARG A 243 3.67 -21.56 5.96
N GLY A 244 2.34 -21.50 6.05
CA GLY A 244 1.61 -20.30 6.42
C GLY A 244 2.02 -19.76 7.80
N ARG A 245 2.15 -20.65 8.79
CA ARG A 245 2.71 -20.31 10.11
C ARG A 245 4.13 -19.75 10.00
N ALA A 246 5.02 -20.38 9.23
CA ALA A 246 6.40 -19.90 9.08
C ALA A 246 6.47 -18.48 8.49
N HIS A 247 5.61 -18.14 7.53
CA HIS A 247 5.51 -16.76 7.05
C HIS A 247 5.00 -15.79 8.15
N LEU A 248 3.98 -16.15 8.93
CA LEU A 248 3.49 -15.30 10.04
C LEU A 248 4.55 -15.09 11.15
N GLU A 249 5.32 -16.13 11.49
CA GLU A 249 6.46 -16.03 12.41
C GLU A 249 7.57 -15.12 11.86
N ARG A 250 7.83 -15.17 10.54
CA ARG A 250 8.78 -14.27 9.88
C ARG A 250 8.30 -12.82 9.90
N ALA A 251 7.01 -12.56 9.70
CA ALA A 251 6.43 -11.21 9.85
C ALA A 251 6.58 -10.66 11.30
N LEU A 252 6.37 -11.50 12.32
CA LEU A 252 6.65 -11.12 13.71
C LEU A 252 8.14 -10.84 13.92
N LYS A 253 9.04 -11.69 13.41
CA LYS A 253 10.50 -11.49 13.53
C LYS A 253 10.97 -10.20 12.85
N ILE A 254 10.49 -9.90 11.65
CA ILE A 254 10.83 -8.67 10.90
C ILE A 254 10.42 -7.41 11.68
N THR A 255 9.26 -7.45 12.33
CA THR A 255 8.66 -6.26 12.99
C THR A 255 9.06 -6.11 14.46
N GLY A 256 9.78 -7.08 15.04
CA GLY A 256 10.04 -7.13 16.48
C GLY A 256 8.78 -7.42 17.29
N SER A 257 7.88 -8.25 16.75
CA SER A 257 6.55 -8.58 17.29
C SER A 257 5.59 -7.40 17.45
N ARG A 258 5.90 -6.24 16.85
CA ARG A 258 5.10 -5.01 16.92
C ARG A 258 3.87 -5.00 15.99
N LEU A 259 3.85 -5.85 14.96
CA LEU A 259 2.67 -6.07 14.10
C LEU A 259 1.72 -7.10 14.74
N LEU A 260 0.79 -6.63 15.57
CA LEU A 260 -0.13 -7.49 16.33
C LEU A 260 -1.05 -8.30 15.41
N LEU A 261 -1.34 -7.81 14.20
CA LEU A 261 -2.19 -8.49 13.22
C LEU A 261 -1.64 -9.86 12.78
N ALA A 262 -0.31 -10.07 12.84
CA ALA A 262 0.28 -11.38 12.56
C ALA A 262 -0.09 -12.43 13.61
N LYS A 263 -0.22 -12.04 14.90
CA LYS A 263 -0.71 -12.93 15.97
C LYS A 263 -2.18 -13.29 15.78
N VAL A 264 -3.00 -12.31 15.34
CA VAL A 264 -4.42 -12.52 15.02
C VAL A 264 -4.60 -13.53 13.87
N TYR A 265 -3.80 -13.42 12.81
CA TYR A 265 -3.82 -14.40 11.72
C TYR A 265 -3.21 -15.75 12.14
N MET A 266 -2.25 -15.79 13.07
CA MET A 266 -1.76 -17.05 13.65
C MET A 266 -2.88 -17.79 14.39
N ALA A 267 -3.65 -17.08 15.21
CA ALA A 267 -4.79 -17.65 15.92
C ALA A 267 -5.86 -18.19 14.95
N LYS A 268 -6.43 -17.31 14.11
CA LYS A 268 -7.53 -17.67 13.20
C LYS A 268 -7.12 -18.65 12.11
N GLY A 269 -5.97 -18.39 11.47
CA GLY A 269 -5.50 -19.11 10.30
C GLY A 269 -4.85 -20.43 10.65
N PHE A 270 -3.97 -20.48 11.66
CA PHE A 270 -3.24 -21.70 11.99
C PHE A 270 -3.82 -22.44 13.21
N ALA A 271 -3.95 -21.75 14.35
CA ALA A 271 -4.31 -22.42 15.61
C ALA A 271 -5.74 -22.99 15.57
N ARG A 272 -6.70 -22.25 14.99
CA ARG A 272 -8.09 -22.72 14.83
C ARG A 272 -8.20 -23.97 13.96
N ILE A 273 -7.62 -23.94 12.76
CA ILE A 273 -7.76 -25.07 11.81
C ILE A 273 -6.98 -26.32 12.22
N THR A 274 -6.03 -26.18 13.15
CA THR A 274 -5.25 -27.30 13.73
C THR A 274 -5.77 -27.78 15.08
N GLY A 275 -6.91 -27.24 15.58
CA GLY A 275 -7.47 -27.60 16.89
C GLY A 275 -6.64 -27.13 18.09
N ASN A 276 -5.65 -26.26 17.89
CA ASN A 276 -4.75 -25.78 18.94
C ASN A 276 -5.36 -24.62 19.74
N ARG A 277 -6.37 -24.94 20.55
CA ARG A 277 -7.07 -23.99 21.44
C ARG A 277 -6.12 -23.20 22.37
N PRO A 278 -5.10 -23.81 23.00
CA PRO A 278 -4.15 -23.05 23.84
C PRO A 278 -3.38 -21.98 23.06
N LEU A 279 -2.87 -22.29 21.87
CA LEU A 279 -2.17 -21.31 21.01
C LEU A 279 -3.11 -20.20 20.53
N PHE A 280 -4.35 -20.54 20.17
CA PHE A 280 -5.38 -19.58 19.77
C PHE A 280 -5.62 -18.54 20.87
N ARG A 281 -5.93 -18.99 22.10
CA ARG A 281 -6.15 -18.10 23.24
C ARG A 281 -4.91 -17.30 23.59
N ALA A 282 -3.73 -17.93 23.61
CA ALA A 282 -2.46 -17.26 23.94
C ALA A 282 -2.16 -16.09 22.99
N MET A 283 -2.27 -16.30 21.68
CA MET A 283 -2.02 -15.25 20.68
C MET A 283 -3.00 -14.09 20.78
N LEU A 284 -4.29 -14.35 21.00
CA LEU A 284 -5.31 -13.29 21.08
C LEU A 284 -5.26 -12.51 22.40
N VAL A 285 -5.01 -13.18 23.52
CA VAL A 285 -4.84 -12.52 24.82
C VAL A 285 -3.57 -11.66 24.84
N ASP A 286 -2.48 -12.12 24.22
CA ASP A 286 -1.25 -11.35 24.06
C ASP A 286 -1.46 -10.09 23.18
N VAL A 287 -2.29 -10.18 22.13
CA VAL A 287 -2.77 -8.99 21.40
C VAL A 287 -3.50 -8.04 22.34
N LEU A 288 -4.52 -8.51 23.07
CA LEU A 288 -5.34 -7.64 23.94
C LEU A 288 -4.59 -7.05 25.15
N ARG A 289 -3.47 -7.65 25.56
CA ARG A 289 -2.58 -7.12 26.61
C ARG A 289 -1.49 -6.17 26.09
N SER A 290 -1.26 -6.13 24.77
CA SER A 290 -0.29 -5.23 24.16
C SER A 290 -0.81 -3.78 24.15
N ASN A 291 0.09 -2.80 24.15
CA ASN A 291 -0.29 -1.42 23.78
C ASN A 291 -0.36 -1.33 22.25
N PRO A 292 -1.48 -0.92 21.61
CA PRO A 292 -1.53 -0.80 20.15
C PRO A 292 -0.53 0.25 19.61
N ALA A 293 -0.18 1.26 20.42
CA ALA A 293 0.86 2.24 20.13
C ALA A 293 2.30 1.73 20.38
N ILE A 294 2.52 0.42 20.54
CA ILE A 294 3.87 -0.18 20.48
C ILE A 294 4.56 0.06 19.12
N TRP A 295 3.77 0.42 18.10
CA TRP A 295 4.24 0.93 16.82
C TRP A 295 3.43 2.18 16.46
N PRO A 296 3.83 3.38 16.90
CA PRO A 296 3.06 4.61 16.66
C PRO A 296 2.81 4.88 15.17
N GLU A 297 3.82 4.64 14.33
CA GLU A 297 3.78 4.84 12.87
C GLU A 297 2.83 3.86 12.15
N GLN A 298 2.43 2.79 12.82
CA GLN A 298 1.56 1.71 12.30
C GLN A 298 0.45 1.38 13.31
N ARG A 299 -0.04 2.39 14.04
CA ARG A 299 -1.01 2.19 15.12
C ARG A 299 -2.33 1.63 14.60
N LEU A 300 -2.83 2.12 13.48
CA LEU A 300 -4.15 1.75 12.95
C LEU A 300 -4.29 0.23 12.72
N VAL A 301 -3.26 -0.41 12.17
CA VAL A 301 -3.27 -1.87 11.94
C VAL A 301 -3.26 -2.67 13.25
N ASN A 302 -2.69 -2.12 14.32
CA ASN A 302 -2.76 -2.71 15.66
C ASN A 302 -4.14 -2.49 16.32
N GLU A 303 -4.79 -1.34 16.13
CA GLU A 303 -6.17 -1.12 16.57
C GLU A 303 -7.16 -2.06 15.82
N ILE A 304 -6.93 -2.32 14.53
CA ILE A 304 -7.64 -3.36 13.76
C ILE A 304 -7.41 -4.76 14.36
N ALA A 305 -6.16 -5.09 14.72
CA ALA A 305 -5.83 -6.36 15.36
C ALA A 305 -6.56 -6.52 16.71
N MET A 306 -6.64 -5.47 17.53
CA MET A 306 -7.41 -5.47 18.78
C MET A 306 -8.89 -5.79 18.55
N ARG A 307 -9.53 -5.15 17.56
CA ARG A 307 -10.94 -5.38 17.22
C ARG A 307 -11.21 -6.83 16.84
N ARG A 308 -10.36 -7.41 15.99
CA ARG A 308 -10.47 -8.82 15.57
C ARG A 308 -10.20 -9.79 16.72
N ALA A 309 -9.20 -9.51 17.56
CA ALA A 309 -8.88 -10.36 18.71
C ALA A 309 -10.03 -10.43 19.74
N ARG A 310 -10.69 -9.30 20.03
CA ARG A 310 -11.91 -9.27 20.88
C ARG A 310 -13.02 -10.16 20.29
N ARG A 311 -13.28 -10.03 18.98
CA ARG A 311 -14.31 -10.82 18.28
C ARG A 311 -14.02 -12.32 18.32
N TYR A 312 -12.77 -12.71 18.07
CA TYR A 312 -12.41 -14.13 17.99
C TYR A 312 -12.38 -14.83 19.35
N LEU A 313 -12.07 -14.12 20.44
CA LEU A 313 -12.16 -14.68 21.80
C LEU A 313 -13.62 -14.93 22.22
N ILE A 314 -14.58 -14.13 21.76
CA ILE A 314 -16.02 -14.37 21.99
C ILE A 314 -16.48 -15.68 21.31
N LEU A 315 -15.85 -16.03 20.18
CA LEU A 315 -16.18 -17.22 19.38
C LEU A 315 -15.35 -18.46 19.76
N GLU A 316 -14.55 -18.40 20.83
CA GLU A 316 -13.63 -19.49 21.18
C GLU A 316 -14.37 -20.80 21.48
N ASP A 317 -15.43 -20.75 22.29
CA ASP A 317 -16.21 -21.94 22.67
C ASP A 317 -17.05 -22.51 21.53
N GLU A 318 -17.36 -21.71 20.50
CA GLU A 318 -18.04 -22.19 19.28
C GLU A 318 -17.05 -22.89 18.31
N TRP A 319 -15.77 -22.54 18.39
CA TRP A 319 -14.74 -23.00 17.45
C TRP A 319 -13.91 -24.20 17.94
N PHE A 320 -14.02 -24.60 19.22
CA PHE A 320 -13.24 -25.68 19.84
C PHE A 320 -13.99 -26.47 20.92
#